data_AF-A0A8R7VIU4-F1
#
_entry.id   AF-A0A8R7VIU4-F1
#
_cell.length_a   1.000
_cell.length_b   1.000
_cell.length_c   1.000
_cell.angle_alpha   90.00
_cell.angle_beta   90.00
_cell.angle_gamma   90.00
#
_symmetry.space_group_name_H-M   'P 1'
#
loop_
_entity.id
_entity.type
_entity.pdbx_description
1 polymer ?
#
loop_
_entity_poly.entity_id
_entity_poly.type
_entity_poly.pdbx_seq_one_letter_code
_entity_poly.pdbx_strand_id
1 'polypeptide(L)'
;MRFTFGPIPSYARPHCTMQIFSIRVADLEDSLRWPLQVHGLVAARDTSDHNRNFLFNRTRDNCQVLTQQDPYLLLTGPSRAIVIIDPITIEFQLKVKSKTDPEEDEMLAFRIFNYPRPTLPHM
;
A
#
# COMPACT_ATOMS: atom_id res chain seq x y z
N MET A 1 18.92 -8.13 -13.82
CA MET A 1 17.87 -7.94 -14.84
C MET A 1 18.40 -6.99 -15.90
N ARG A 2 18.38 -7.36 -17.18
CA ARG A 2 18.77 -6.50 -18.31
C ARG A 2 17.50 -5.91 -18.91
N PHE A 3 17.10 -4.72 -18.48
CA PHE A 3 16.04 -3.98 -19.16
C PHE A 3 16.62 -2.65 -19.61
N THR A 4 16.28 -2.23 -20.84
CA THR A 4 16.55 -0.92 -21.48
C THR A 4 17.84 -0.72 -22.28
N PHE A 5 18.26 -1.65 -23.14
CA PHE A 5 19.18 -1.29 -24.24
C PHE A 5 18.41 -1.29 -25.57
N GLY A 6 18.23 -0.12 -26.19
CA GLY A 6 17.50 0.07 -27.44
C GLY A 6 16.67 1.36 -27.50
N PRO A 7 16.20 1.76 -28.68
CA PRO A 7 15.33 2.92 -28.84
C PRO A 7 14.00 2.71 -28.10
N ILE A 8 13.37 3.81 -27.68
CA ILE A 8 12.04 3.79 -27.07
C ILE A 8 11.08 3.11 -28.04
N PRO A 9 10.30 2.10 -27.61
CA PRO A 9 9.33 1.45 -28.49
C PRO A 9 8.32 2.46 -29.06
N SER A 10 7.93 2.32 -30.33
CA SER A 10 6.99 3.24 -31.00
C SER A 10 5.59 3.28 -30.35
N TYR A 11 5.25 2.22 -29.60
CA TYR A 11 4.02 2.11 -28.83
C TYR A 11 4.12 2.69 -27.41
N ALA A 12 5.28 3.21 -26.99
CA ALA A 12 5.40 3.85 -25.69
C ALA A 12 4.48 5.09 -25.64
N ARG A 13 3.77 5.23 -24.52
CA ARG A 13 2.88 6.35 -24.24
C ARG A 13 3.18 6.88 -22.84
N PRO A 14 3.27 8.22 -22.66
CA PRO A 14 3.33 8.79 -21.33
C PRO A 14 1.97 8.59 -20.64
N HIS A 15 1.99 8.24 -19.37
CA HIS A 15 0.80 8.13 -18.54
C HIS A 15 1.01 8.84 -17.21
N CYS A 16 -0.07 9.36 -16.63
CA CYS A 16 -0.04 9.85 -15.27
C CYS A 16 0.21 8.70 -14.30
N THR A 17 0.98 8.96 -13.26
CA THR A 17 1.30 7.99 -12.21
C THR A 17 0.88 8.49 -10.85
N MET A 18 0.47 7.58 -9.97
CA MET A 18 0.21 7.88 -8.57
C MET A 18 1.46 7.62 -7.72
N GLN A 19 1.77 8.56 -6.83
CA GLN A 19 2.79 8.39 -5.81
C GLN A 19 2.15 8.50 -4.42
N ILE A 20 2.48 7.55 -3.56
CA ILE A 20 2.01 7.50 -2.17
C ILE A 20 3.22 7.73 -1.28
N PHE A 21 3.24 8.86 -0.57
CA PHE A 21 4.38 9.26 0.27
C PHE A 21 4.32 8.70 1.68
N SER A 22 3.12 8.59 2.24
CA SER A 22 2.94 8.19 3.63
C SER A 22 1.59 7.53 3.84
N ILE A 23 1.57 6.52 4.72
CA ILE A 23 0.34 5.95 5.25
C ILE A 23 0.43 6.05 6.76
N ARG A 24 -0.50 6.80 7.34
CA ARG A 24 -0.58 7.05 8.78
C ARG A 24 -1.71 6.23 9.37
N VAL A 25 -1.46 5.57 10.50
CA VAL A 25 -2.50 5.02 11.35
C VAL A 25 -3.04 6.16 12.23
N ALA A 26 -4.34 6.42 12.13
CA ALA A 26 -5.04 7.44 12.91
C ALA A 26 -6.30 6.83 13.53
N ASP A 27 -6.85 7.50 14.55
CA ASP A 27 -8.14 7.19 15.17
C ASP A 27 -8.32 5.70 15.52
N LEU A 28 -7.58 5.24 16.53
CA LEU A 28 -7.67 3.86 17.01
C LEU A 28 -9.02 3.59 17.68
N GLU A 29 -9.54 2.37 17.48
CA GLU A 29 -10.61 1.85 18.32
C GLU A 29 -10.13 1.74 19.78
N ASP A 30 -11.06 1.87 20.74
CA ASP A 30 -10.74 1.89 22.18
C ASP A 30 -10.02 0.63 22.69
N SER A 31 -10.12 -0.50 21.96
CA SER A 31 -9.42 -1.74 22.29
C SER A 31 -7.91 -1.66 22.00
N LEU A 32 -7.50 -0.89 20.99
CA LEU A 32 -6.12 -0.83 20.53
C LEU A 32 -5.35 0.26 21.28
N ARG A 33 -4.20 -0.12 21.84
CA ARG A 33 -3.34 0.80 22.61
C ARG A 33 -1.95 0.85 22.03
N TRP A 34 -1.43 2.06 21.89
CA TRP A 34 -0.02 2.29 21.55
C TRP A 34 0.92 1.67 22.61
N PRO A 35 2.10 1.18 22.21
CA PRO A 35 2.58 0.99 20.83
C PRO A 35 1.94 -0.21 20.14
N LEU A 36 1.74 -0.13 18.82
CA LEU A 36 1.16 -1.20 18.01
C LEU A 36 2.24 -2.01 17.32
N GLN A 37 2.17 -3.33 17.37
CA GLN A 37 2.99 -4.23 16.55
C GLN A 37 2.21 -4.60 15.29
N VAL A 38 2.37 -3.81 14.23
CA VAL A 38 1.58 -3.92 13.00
C VAL A 38 2.23 -4.85 11.98
N HIS A 39 1.44 -5.75 11.40
CA HIS A 39 1.82 -6.58 10.26
C HIS A 39 0.69 -6.70 9.24
N GLY A 40 0.97 -7.35 8.12
CA GLY A 40 0.08 -7.49 6.99
C GLY A 40 0.57 -6.71 5.77
N LEU A 41 -0.35 -6.29 4.92
CA LEU A 41 -0.03 -5.65 3.64
C LEU A 41 -0.86 -4.39 3.37
N VAL A 42 -0.22 -3.48 2.65
CA VAL A 42 -0.89 -2.48 1.83
C VAL A 42 -0.38 -2.64 0.41
N ALA A 43 -1.28 -2.74 -0.57
CA ALA A 43 -0.90 -2.89 -1.97
C ALA A 43 -1.78 -2.05 -2.89
N ALA A 44 -1.17 -1.46 -3.92
CA ALA A 44 -1.90 -0.85 -5.02
C ALA A 44 -2.08 -1.85 -6.17
N ARG A 45 -3.18 -1.72 -6.91
CA ARG A 45 -3.43 -2.40 -8.18
C ARG A 45 -3.86 -1.38 -9.21
N ASP A 46 -3.15 -1.37 -10.32
CA ASP A 46 -3.60 -0.76 -11.57
C ASP A 46 -3.87 -1.86 -12.60
N THR A 47 -4.29 -1.44 -13.80
CA THR A 47 -4.62 -2.33 -14.90
C THR A 47 -3.41 -2.68 -15.78
N SER A 48 -2.19 -2.30 -15.38
CA SER A 48 -0.99 -2.59 -16.19
C SER A 48 -0.62 -4.07 -16.16
N ASP A 49 -0.75 -4.73 -15.01
CA ASP A 49 -0.53 -6.17 -14.86
C ASP A 49 -1.51 -6.86 -13.87
N HIS A 50 -2.43 -6.08 -13.27
CA HIS A 50 -3.37 -6.51 -12.22
C HIS A 50 -2.75 -7.15 -10.96
N ASN A 51 -1.42 -7.17 -10.84
CA ASN A 51 -0.71 -7.71 -9.68
C ASN A 51 -0.70 -6.72 -8.51
N ARG A 52 -0.52 -7.24 -7.29
CA ARG A 52 -0.29 -6.42 -6.11
C ARG A 52 1.06 -5.73 -6.21
N ASN A 53 1.04 -4.41 -6.26
CA ASN A 53 2.20 -3.58 -6.09
C ASN A 53 2.30 -3.19 -4.61
N PHE A 54 3.06 -3.96 -3.84
CA PHE A 54 3.14 -3.79 -2.38
C PHE A 54 3.77 -2.44 -2.02
N LEU A 55 3.07 -1.71 -1.16
CA LEU A 55 3.53 -0.47 -0.53
C LEU A 55 4.05 -0.75 0.87
N PHE A 56 3.42 -1.68 1.58
CA PHE A 56 3.83 -2.22 2.87
C PHE A 56 3.59 -3.72 2.85
N ASN A 57 4.54 -4.52 3.32
CA ASN A 57 4.38 -5.97 3.44
C ASN A 57 5.27 -6.49 4.57
N ARG A 58 4.66 -6.82 5.70
CA ARG A 58 5.34 -7.36 6.88
C ARG A 58 4.64 -8.62 7.34
N THR A 59 5.41 -9.64 7.66
CA THR A 59 4.89 -10.85 8.29
C THR A 59 4.69 -10.61 9.79
N ARG A 60 3.91 -11.48 10.44
CA ARG A 60 3.68 -11.43 11.89
C ARG A 60 4.94 -11.54 12.74
N ASP A 61 5.96 -12.24 12.25
CA ASP A 61 7.25 -12.38 12.95
C ASP A 61 8.18 -11.18 12.72
N ASN A 62 7.83 -10.32 11.76
CA ASN A 62 8.57 -9.11 11.41
C ASN A 62 7.64 -7.89 11.44
N CYS A 63 6.87 -7.73 12.53
CA CYS A 63 6.01 -6.56 12.71
C CYS A 63 6.82 -5.26 12.68
N GLN A 64 6.18 -4.18 12.22
CA GLN A 64 6.63 -2.83 12.52
C GLN A 64 6.02 -2.36 13.83
N VAL A 65 6.84 -1.81 14.73
CA VAL A 65 6.34 -1.11 15.91
C VAL A 65 5.96 0.31 15.51
N LEU A 66 4.71 0.69 15.73
CA LEU A 66 4.22 2.05 15.57
C LEU A 66 3.95 2.65 16.95
N THR A 67 4.23 3.94 17.10
CA THR A 67 3.97 4.69 18.34
C THR A 67 3.03 5.86 18.08
N GLN A 68 2.51 6.48 19.15
CA GLN A 68 1.68 7.66 18.99
C GLN A 68 2.46 8.83 18.36
N GLN A 69 3.76 8.94 18.65
CA GLN A 69 4.64 9.98 18.12
C GLN A 69 5.11 9.68 16.68
N ASP A 70 5.20 8.39 16.33
CA ASP A 70 5.53 7.93 14.98
C ASP A 70 4.52 6.86 14.50
N PRO A 71 3.33 7.30 14.03
CA PRO A 71 2.24 6.41 13.62
C PRO A 71 2.26 6.06 12.12
N TYR A 72 3.43 6.10 11.46
CA TYR A 72 3.54 5.92 10.01
C TYR A 72 4.06 4.53 9.62
N LEU A 73 3.41 3.90 8.65
CA LEU A 73 3.92 2.68 8.05
C LEU A 73 5.20 2.97 7.27
N LEU A 74 6.23 2.14 7.47
CA LEU A 74 7.46 2.17 6.70
C LEU A 74 7.18 1.53 5.33
N LEU A 75 6.95 2.39 4.34
CA LEU A 75 6.68 1.95 2.99
C LEU A 75 7.95 1.38 2.33
N THR A 76 7.83 0.24 1.67
CA THR A 76 8.92 -0.46 0.99
C THR A 76 8.79 -0.44 -0.54
N GLY A 77 7.71 0.12 -1.05
CA GLY A 77 7.39 0.20 -2.47
C GLY A 77 6.55 1.45 -2.80
N PRO A 78 6.18 1.63 -4.06
CA PRO A 78 5.88 0.55 -4.99
C PRO A 78 7.09 0.02 -5.79
N SER A 79 7.08 -1.28 -6.11
CA SER A 79 8.13 -1.93 -6.92
C SER A 79 8.12 -1.51 -8.40
N ARG A 80 7.02 -0.91 -8.85
CA ARG A 80 6.83 -0.34 -10.19
C ARG A 80 5.96 0.91 -10.12
N ALA A 81 5.95 1.73 -11.18
CA ALA A 81 5.02 2.84 -11.25
C ALA A 81 3.56 2.35 -11.13
N ILE A 82 2.74 3.09 -10.39
CA ILE A 82 1.29 2.90 -10.34
C ILE A 82 0.68 3.79 -11.42
N VAL A 83 0.19 3.19 -12.49
CA VAL A 83 -0.22 3.90 -13.71
C VAL A 83 -1.72 4.17 -13.70
N ILE A 84 -2.11 5.43 -13.92
CA ILE A 84 -3.52 5.87 -13.87
C ILE A 84 -4.16 5.77 -15.27
N ILE A 85 -4.39 4.55 -15.74
CA ILE A 85 -5.17 4.29 -16.98
C ILE A 85 -6.65 4.06 -16.63
N ASP A 86 -6.88 3.25 -15.60
CA ASP A 86 -8.18 2.89 -15.06
C ASP A 86 -8.19 3.19 -13.54
N PRO A 87 -9.34 3.05 -12.85
CA PRO A 87 -9.37 3.21 -11.40
C PRO A 87 -8.31 2.35 -10.70
N ILE A 88 -7.62 2.96 -9.74
CA ILE A 88 -6.59 2.28 -8.94
C ILE A 88 -7.26 1.76 -7.68
N THR A 89 -7.02 0.50 -7.37
CA THR A 89 -7.47 -0.12 -6.12
C THR A 89 -6.31 -0.15 -5.14
N ILE A 90 -6.52 0.34 -3.91
CA ILE A 90 -5.58 0.23 -2.80
C ILE A 90 -6.19 -0.72 -1.76
N GLU A 91 -5.53 -1.84 -1.53
CA GLU A 91 -5.94 -2.86 -0.59
C GLU A 91 -5.21 -2.67 0.74
N PHE A 92 -5.97 -2.69 1.84
CA PHE A 92 -5.45 -2.69 3.21
C PHE A 92 -5.85 -4.00 3.88
N GLN A 93 -4.87 -4.75 4.36
CA GLN A 93 -5.06 -5.91 5.24
C GLN A 93 -4.00 -5.85 6.33
N LEU A 94 -4.28 -5.08 7.38
CA LEU A 94 -3.37 -4.82 8.48
C LEU A 94 -3.93 -5.38 9.78
N LYS A 95 -3.05 -5.95 10.58
CA LYS A 95 -3.37 -6.52 11.90
C LYS A 95 -2.40 -6.00 12.96
N VAL A 96 -2.86 -5.96 14.19
CA VAL A 96 -2.03 -5.73 15.38
C VAL A 96 -1.75 -7.09 16.03
N LYS A 97 -0.48 -7.38 16.25
CA LYS A 97 -0.04 -8.62 16.90
C LYS A 97 -0.52 -8.65 18.34
N SER A 98 -1.24 -9.70 18.72
CA SER A 98 -1.58 -9.98 20.11
C SER A 98 -0.32 -10.40 20.89
N LYS A 99 -0.28 -10.03 22.17
CA LYS A 99 0.82 -10.39 23.08
C LYS A 99 0.72 -11.82 23.59
N THR A 100 -0.47 -12.41 23.55
CA THR A 100 -0.79 -13.70 24.16
C THR A 100 -0.87 -14.81 23.12
N ASP A 101 -1.64 -14.61 22.05
CA ASP A 101 -1.94 -15.67 21.07
C ASP A 101 -1.98 -15.12 19.63
N PRO A 102 -1.30 -15.74 18.65
CA PRO A 102 -1.47 -15.44 17.22
C PRO A 102 -2.89 -15.44 16.66
N GLU A 103 -3.78 -16.29 17.19
CA GLU A 103 -5.17 -16.38 16.74
C GLU A 103 -5.99 -15.14 17.17
N GLU A 104 -5.52 -14.41 18.18
CA GLU A 104 -6.13 -13.20 18.73
C GLU A 104 -5.61 -11.90 18.10
N ASP A 105 -4.79 -11.97 17.04
CA ASP A 105 -4.31 -10.77 16.35
C ASP A 105 -5.50 -9.90 15.87
N GLU A 106 -5.59 -8.68 16.38
CA GLU A 106 -6.70 -7.76 16.12
C GLU A 106 -6.61 -7.14 14.71
N MET A 107 -7.76 -7.00 14.04
CA MET A 107 -7.81 -6.37 12.72
C MET A 107 -7.67 -4.85 12.85
N LEU A 108 -6.58 -4.29 12.32
CA LEU A 108 -6.39 -2.84 12.27
C LEU A 108 -7.13 -2.22 11.07
N ALA A 109 -7.02 -2.85 9.90
CA ALA A 109 -7.67 -2.37 8.70
C ALA A 109 -7.90 -3.52 7.70
N PHE A 110 -9.14 -3.72 7.29
CA PHE A 110 -9.50 -4.63 6.19
C PHE A 110 -10.41 -3.90 5.21
N ARG A 111 -9.85 -3.10 4.31
CA ARG A 111 -10.62 -2.21 3.44
C ARG A 111 -9.99 -2.09 2.06
N ILE A 112 -10.82 -1.66 1.11
CA ILE A 112 -10.41 -1.35 -0.24
C ILE A 112 -10.76 0.12 -0.50
N PHE A 113 -9.79 0.88 -0.99
CA PHE A 113 -9.97 2.24 -1.47
C PHE A 113 -9.85 2.25 -2.99
N ASN A 114 -10.80 2.89 -3.68
CA ASN A 114 -10.74 3.06 -5.12
C ASN A 114 -10.46 4.52 -5.44
N TYR A 115 -9.35 4.77 -6.13
CA TYR A 115 -9.07 6.06 -6.70
C TYR A 115 -9.64 6.10 -8.12
N PRO A 116 -10.67 6.93 -8.38
CA PRO A 116 -11.28 6.99 -9.71
C PRO A 116 -10.28 7.53 -10.72
N ARG A 117 -10.45 7.13 -11.98
CA ARG A 117 -9.71 7.76 -13.08
C ARG A 117 -10.01 9.27 -13.05
N PRO A 118 -9.01 10.15 -12.97
CA PRO A 118 -9.25 11.58 -13.12
C PRO A 118 -9.79 11.81 -14.54
N THR A 119 -10.94 12.45 -14.64
CA THR A 119 -11.38 13.05 -15.90
C THR A 119 -10.43 14.21 -16.18
N LEU A 120 -9.38 13.94 -16.95
CA LEU A 120 -8.61 15.03 -17.55
C LEU A 120 -9.59 15.82 -18.43
N PRO A 121 -9.74 17.15 -18.26
CA PRO A 121 -10.41 17.94 -19.28
C PRO A 121 -9.68 17.69 -20.60
N HIS A 122 -10.45 17.46 -21.66
CA HIS A 122 -9.93 17.20 -23.00
C HIS A 122 -8.80 18.19 -23.33
N MET A 123 -7.58 17.67 -23.54
CA MET A 123 -6.50 18.43 -24.16
C MET A 123 -6.80 18.65 -25.64
#